data_AF-A0A353H7E7-F1
#
_entry.id   AF-A0A353H7E7-F1
#
_cell.length_a   1.000
_cell.length_b   1.000
_cell.length_c   1.000
_cell.angle_alpha   90.00
_cell.angle_beta   90.00
_cell.angle_gamma   90.00
#
_symmetry.space_group_name_H-M   'P 1'
#
loop_
_entity.id
_entity.type
_entity.pdbx_description
1 polymer ?
#
loop_
_entity_poly.entity_id
_entity_poly.type
_entity_poly.pdbx_seq_one_letter_code
_entity_poly.pdbx_strand_id
1 'polypeptide(L)' 'MVAYSRWDDWLVAEHEMIERAMAVLKTNLDKVAAGQHDKVQTGRAIDFLLEFGDKIHNIKEEKFLFPRMG' A
#
# COMPACT_ATOMS: atom_id res chain seq x y z
N MET A 1 12.42 0.06 -17.81
CA MET A 1 11.20 0.60 -17.17
C MET A 1 10.04 -0.24 -17.66
N VAL A 2 9.25 -0.84 -16.78
CA VAL A 2 8.04 -1.55 -17.19
C VAL A 2 7.07 -0.50 -17.74
N ALA A 3 6.65 -0.66 -18.99
CA ALA A 3 5.70 0.24 -19.63
C ALA A 3 4.28 -0.29 -19.35
N TYR A 4 3.58 0.34 -18.42
CA TYR A 4 2.17 0.05 -18.16
C TYR A 4 1.33 0.68 -19.27
N SER A 5 0.59 -0.15 -20.01
CA SER A 5 -0.15 0.28 -21.21
C SER A 5 -1.65 0.39 -20.95
N ARG A 6 -2.16 -0.28 -19.92
CA ARG A 6 -3.56 -0.24 -19.52
C ARG A 6 -3.71 0.31 -18.11
N TRP A 7 -4.86 0.91 -17.83
CA TRP A 7 -5.15 1.51 -16.52
C TRP A 7 -5.24 0.47 -15.39
N ASP A 8 -5.64 -0.77 -15.71
CA ASP A 8 -5.72 -1.87 -14.75
C ASP A 8 -4.34 -2.44 -14.40
N ASP A 9 -3.36 -2.39 -15.32
CA ASP A 9 -1.97 -2.74 -15.00
C ASP A 9 -1.41 -1.82 -13.89
N TRP A 10 -1.76 -0.53 -13.93
CA TRP A 10 -1.39 0.41 -12.89
C TRP A 10 -2.04 0.07 -11.54
N LEU A 11 -3.32 -0.30 -11.54
CA LEU A 11 -4.02 -0.69 -10.31
C LEU A 11 -3.44 -1.95 -9.67
N VAL A 12 -3.05 -2.94 -10.48
CA VAL A 12 -2.36 -4.13 -9.99
C VAL A 12 -1.01 -3.74 -9.39
N ALA A 13 -0.23 -2.91 -10.08
CA ALA A 13 1.07 -2.46 -9.56
C ALA A 13 0.94 -1.68 -8.23
N GLU A 14 -0.12 -0.87 -8.07
CA GLU A 14 -0.42 -0.20 -6.81
C GLU A 14 -0.77 -1.19 -5.69
N HIS A 15 -1.61 -2.19 -5.97
CA HIS A 15 -1.91 -3.25 -5.02
C HIS A 15 -0.64 -3.99 -4.58
N GLU A 16 0.24 -4.36 -5.51
CA GLU A 16 1.51 -5.00 -5.15
C GLU A 16 2.39 -4.11 -4.26
N MET A 17 2.37 -2.78 -4.45
CA MET A 17 3.08 -1.86 -3.55
C MET A 17 2.47 -1.85 -2.15
N ILE A 18 1.15 -1.84 -2.05
CA ILE A 18 0.42 -1.91 -0.78
C ILE A 18 0.72 -3.23 -0.07
N GLU A 19 0.70 -4.35 -0.78
CA GLU A 19 1.06 -5.67 -0.23
C GLU A 19 2.50 -5.73 0.29
N ARG A 20 3.46 -5.17 -0.46
CA ARG A 20 4.85 -5.07 0.00
C ARG A 20 4.97 -4.22 1.26
N ALA A 21 4.26 -3.10 1.34
CA ALA A 21 4.24 -2.25 2.55
C ALA A 21 3.62 -3.00 3.75
N MET A 22 2.54 -3.76 3.53
CA MET A 22 1.94 -4.61 4.57
C MET A 22 2.92 -5.69 5.04
N ALA A 23 3.65 -6.33 4.15
CA ALA A 23 4.67 -7.33 4.51
C ALA A 23 5.80 -6.73 5.37
N VAL A 24 6.25 -5.52 5.02
CA VAL A 24 7.24 -4.76 5.81
C VAL A 24 6.69 -4.41 7.20
N LEU A 25 5.45 -3.93 7.27
CA LEU A 25 4.81 -3.60 8.54
C LEU A 25 4.68 -4.84 9.42
N LYS A 26 4.15 -5.94 8.88
CA LYS A 26 4.02 -7.22 9.60
C LYS A 26 5.35 -7.69 10.18
N THR A 27 6.40 -7.71 9.35
CA THR A 27 7.75 -8.12 9.77
C THR A 27 8.29 -7.27 10.93
N ASN A 28 7.95 -5.98 10.97
CA ASN A 28 8.36 -5.10 12.06
C ASN A 28 7.50 -5.31 13.30
N LEU A 29 6.17 -5.47 13.16
CA LEU A 29 5.26 -5.73 14.27
C LEU A 29 5.64 -6.99 15.05
N ASP A 30 6.06 -8.06 14.36
CA ASP A 30 6.53 -9.30 14.97
C ASP A 30 7.76 -9.10 15.89
N LYS A 31 8.50 -8.00 15.71
CA LYS A 31 9.71 -7.64 16.49
C LYS A 31 9.46 -6.57 17.54
N VAL A 32 8.26 -5.98 17.60
CA VAL A 32 7.94 -4.86 18.50
C VAL A 32 8.05 -5.28 19.96
N ALA A 33 7.47 -6.42 20.33
CA ALA A 33 7.49 -6.92 21.71
C ALA A 33 8.91 -7.18 22.24
N ALA A 34 9.82 -7.58 21.35
CA ALA A 34 11.24 -7.78 21.66
C ALA A 34 12.06 -6.48 21.62
N GLY A 35 11.47 -5.35 21.24
CA GLY A 35 12.17 -4.07 21.08
C GLY A 35 13.15 -4.03 19.89
N GLN A 36 13.01 -4.94 18.93
CA GLN A 36 13.96 -5.15 17.81
C GLN A 36 13.43 -4.67 16.45
N HIS A 37 12.30 -3.97 16.42
CA HIS A 37 11.74 -3.41 15.19
C HIS A 37 12.55 -2.19 14.71
N ASP A 38 12.56 -1.97 13.40
CA ASP A 38 13.11 -0.74 12.83
C ASP A 38 12.02 0.35 12.88
N LYS A 39 12.19 1.33 13.76
CA LYS A 39 11.24 2.43 13.94
C LYS A 39 11.01 3.25 12.68
N VAL A 40 12.06 3.50 11.89
CA VAL A 40 11.97 4.31 10.67
C VAL A 40 11.22 3.53 9.60
N GLN A 41 11.58 2.26 9.40
CA GLN A 41 10.89 1.42 8.44
C GLN A 41 9.41 1.19 8.82
N THR A 42 9.13 0.99 10.11
CA THR A 42 7.78 0.86 10.64
C THR A 42 6.96 2.11 10.38
N GLY A 43 7.49 3.28 10.74
CA GLY A 43 6.82 4.56 10.50
C GLY A 43 6.53 4.80 9.02
N ARG A 44 7.50 4.56 8.14
CA ARG A 44 7.32 4.71 6.69
C ARG A 44 6.27 3.75 6.11
N ALA A 45 6.20 2.52 6.61
CA ALA A 45 5.18 1.57 6.18
C ALA A 45 3.78 2.03 6.61
N ILE A 46 3.64 2.55 7.84
CA ILE A 46 2.38 3.12 8.35
C ILE A 46 1.98 4.35 7.52
N ASP A 47 2.89 5.31 7.34
CA ASP A 47 2.64 6.53 6.57
C ASP A 47 2.23 6.19 5.14
N PHE A 48 2.90 5.22 4.49
CA PHE A 48 2.54 4.77 3.16
C PHE A 48 1.13 4.17 3.11
N LEU A 49 0.77 3.30 4.04
CA LEU A 49 -0.55 2.67 4.07
C LEU A 49 -1.67 3.70 4.32
N LEU A 50 -1.44 4.68 5.21
CA LEU A 50 -2.43 5.72 5.53
C LEU A 50 -2.53 6.81 4.45
N GLU A 51 -1.43 7.24 3.85
CA GLU A 51 -1.46 8.31 2.85
C GLU A 51 -1.69 7.76 1.44
N PHE A 52 -0.92 6.76 1.02
CA PHE A 52 -1.06 6.20 -0.32
C PHE A 52 -2.18 5.15 -0.40
N GLY A 53 -2.17 4.15 0.49
CA GLY A 53 -3.17 3.09 0.48
C GLY A 53 -4.59 3.61 0.66
N ASP A 54 -4.81 4.41 1.70
CA ASP A 54 -6.15 4.90 2.02
C ASP A 54 -6.52 6.15 1.22
N LYS A 55 -5.82 7.27 1.42
CA LYS A 55 -6.25 8.56 0.85
C LYS A 55 -6.06 8.71 -0.66
N ILE A 56 -5.23 7.88 -1.29
CA ILE A 56 -4.99 7.94 -2.74
C ILE A 56 -5.61 6.73 -3.43
N HIS A 57 -5.18 5.51 -3.11
CA HIS A 57 -5.62 4.31 -3.81
C HIS A 57 -7.10 4.00 -3.53
N ASN A 58 -7.51 3.82 -2.28
CA ASN A 58 -8.91 3.51 -1.96
C ASN A 58 -9.85 4.63 -2.42
N ILE A 59 -9.52 5.90 -2.15
CA ILE A 59 -10.35 7.03 -2.59
C ILE A 59 -10.52 7.05 -4.13
N LYS A 60 -9.47 6.72 -4.89
CA LYS A 60 -9.56 6.64 -6.34
C LYS A 60 -10.53 5.54 -6.78
N GLU A 61 -10.44 4.37 -6.15
CA GLU A 61 -11.32 3.26 -6.46
C GLU A 61 -12.78 3.55 -6.07
N GLU A 62 -13.01 3.97 -4.82
CA GLU A 62 -14.34 4.25 -4.26
C GLU A 62 -15.07 5.36 -5.00
N LYS A 63 -14.39 6.47 -5.32
CA LYS A 63 -15.05 7.63 -5.93
C LYS A 63 -15.19 7.54 -7.44
N PHE A 64 -14.30 6.81 -8.11
CA PHE A 64 -14.24 6.84 -9.57
C PHE A 64 -14.37 5.46 -10.21
N LEU A 65 -13.71 4.44 -9.69
CA LEU A 65 -13.72 3.12 -10.32
C LEU A 65 -15.00 2.34 -10.01
N PHE A 66 -15.25 2.05 -8.74
CA PHE A 66 -16.36 1.21 -8.30
C PHE A 66 -17.74 1.72 -8.78
N PRO A 67 -18.03 3.03 -8.81
CA PRO A 67 -19.30 3.52 -9.36
C PRO A 67 -19.52 3.20 -10.85
N ARG A 68 -18.48 2.81 -11.58
CA ARG A 68 -18.53 2.46 -13.02
C ARG A 68 -18.48 0.94 -13.28
N MET A 69 -18.26 0.13 -12.24
CA MET A 69 -18.12 -1.33 -12.33
C MET A 69 -19.43 -2.10 -12.08
N GLY A 70 -20.58 -1.46 -12.34
CA GLY A 70 -21.92 -2.00 -12.07
C GLY A 70 -22.15 -3.43 -12.57
#